data_AF-A0A7J6R2Y8-F1
#
_entry.id   AF-A0A7J6R2Y8-F1
#
_cell.length_a   1.000
_cell.length_b   1.000
_cell.length_c   1.000
_cell.angle_alpha   90.00
_cell.angle_beta   90.00
_cell.angle_gamma   90.00
#
_symmetry.space_group_name_H-M   'P 1'
#
loop_
_entity.id
_entity.type
_entity.pdbx_description
1 polymer ?
#
loop_
_entity_poly.entity_id
_entity_poly.type
_entity_poly.pdbx_seq_one_letter_code
_entity_poly.pdbx_strand_id
1 'polypeptide(L)'
;MLSSLGLLRQPTVQGSSSVGLLPCGQQRWKIHLSKSVIWRFYNRLNVRRKYKTAIRRGRMVWKDGQVQFPKIGIAGYDDHKNAYRGKIENCRAPRIWFVD
;
A
#
# COMPACT_ATOMS: atom_id res chain seq x y z
N MET A 1 4.23 -70.32 -36.81
CA MET A 1 4.90 -70.01 -35.53
C MET A 1 3.91 -69.29 -34.64
N LEU A 2 3.75 -69.80 -33.42
CA LEU A 2 2.75 -69.48 -32.41
C LEU A 2 2.71 -68.03 -31.92
N SER A 3 1.64 -67.74 -31.16
CA SER A 3 1.51 -66.71 -30.08
C SER A 3 0.92 -65.38 -30.56
N SER A 4 -0.04 -64.72 -29.89
CA SER A 4 -0.46 -64.75 -28.50
C SER A 4 -1.76 -63.95 -28.30
N LEU A 5 -2.61 -64.39 -27.35
CA LEU A 5 -3.22 -63.61 -26.24
C LEU A 5 -3.44 -62.09 -26.48
N GLY A 6 -4.58 -61.46 -26.24
CA GLY A 6 -5.75 -61.78 -25.44
C GLY A 6 -6.44 -60.47 -25.01
N LEU A 7 -7.66 -60.60 -24.50
CA LEU A 7 -8.35 -59.70 -23.55
C LEU A 7 -8.80 -58.30 -24.01
N LEU A 8 -10.08 -58.27 -24.41
CA LEU A 8 -11.14 -57.40 -23.89
C LEU A 8 -10.70 -56.29 -22.92
N ARG A 9 -10.79 -55.03 -23.36
CA ARG A 9 -10.91 -53.86 -22.46
C ARG A 9 -12.18 -53.09 -22.79
N GLN A 10 -13.06 -53.05 -21.81
CA GLN A 10 -14.30 -52.27 -21.76
C GLN A 10 -13.98 -50.75 -21.77
N PRO A 11 -14.85 -49.88 -22.31
CA PRO A 11 -14.79 -48.47 -21.97
C PRO A 11 -15.22 -48.28 -20.50
N THR A 12 -14.36 -47.61 -19.74
CA THR A 12 -14.64 -47.20 -18.36
C THR A 12 -15.71 -46.11 -18.38
N VAL A 13 -16.86 -46.40 -17.77
CA VAL A 13 -17.84 -45.40 -17.35
C VAL A 13 -17.19 -44.58 -16.23
N GLN A 14 -16.71 -43.37 -16.54
CA GLN A 14 -16.31 -42.42 -15.51
C GLN A 14 -17.55 -41.64 -15.06
N GLY A 15 -17.87 -41.85 -13.78
CA GLY A 15 -19.09 -41.40 -13.14
C GLY A 15 -19.24 -39.88 -13.08
N SER A 16 -20.45 -39.46 -13.40
CA SER A 16 -21.01 -38.16 -13.09
C SER A 16 -21.38 -38.10 -11.60
N SER A 17 -20.59 -37.39 -10.79
CA SER A 17 -20.97 -36.80 -9.49
C SER A 17 -19.68 -36.38 -8.78
N SER A 18 -19.48 -35.20 -8.23
CA SER A 18 -20.40 -34.19 -7.74
C SER A 18 -19.70 -32.84 -7.80
N VAL A 19 -20.34 -31.87 -8.45
CA VAL A 19 -20.02 -30.46 -8.25
C VAL A 19 -20.33 -30.19 -6.78
N GLY A 20 -19.32 -29.85 -5.98
CA GLY A 20 -19.51 -29.52 -4.58
C GLY A 20 -20.54 -28.40 -4.44
N LEU A 21 -21.75 -28.78 -4.04
CA LEU A 21 -22.82 -27.88 -3.65
C LEU A 21 -22.36 -27.19 -2.35
N LEU A 22 -21.80 -26.00 -2.48
CA LEU A 22 -21.70 -25.10 -1.34
C LEU A 22 -23.15 -24.79 -0.91
N PRO A 23 -23.50 -24.98 0.38
CA PRO A 23 -24.84 -24.73 0.86
C PRO A 23 -25.25 -23.28 0.60
N CYS A 24 -26.52 -23.14 0.24
CA CYS A 24 -27.19 -21.89 -0.07
C CYS A 24 -26.94 -20.83 1.02
N GLY A 25 -26.53 -19.64 0.59
CA GLY A 25 -27.03 -18.41 1.21
C GLY A 25 -26.25 -17.82 2.38
N GLN A 26 -25.00 -18.19 2.66
CA GLN A 26 -24.15 -17.32 3.48
C GLN A 26 -23.66 -16.12 2.64
N GLN A 27 -24.56 -15.18 2.37
CA GLN A 27 -24.16 -13.85 1.91
C GLN A 27 -23.44 -13.15 3.07
N ARG A 28 -22.12 -13.09 2.99
CA ARG A 28 -21.34 -12.23 3.88
C ARG A 28 -21.87 -10.80 3.73
N TRP A 29 -22.53 -10.29 4.76
CA TRP A 29 -22.99 -8.91 4.82
C TRP A 29 -21.84 -8.00 4.41
N LYS A 30 -22.03 -7.24 3.31
CA LYS A 30 -21.06 -6.23 2.90
C LYS A 30 -21.09 -5.14 3.96
N ILE A 31 -20.21 -5.25 4.95
CA ILE A 31 -19.96 -4.16 5.90
C ILE A 31 -19.48 -3.00 5.05
N HIS A 32 -20.34 -2.01 4.86
CA HIS A 32 -19.94 -0.71 4.32
C HIS A 32 -19.00 -0.10 5.36
N LEU A 33 -17.71 -0.34 5.20
CA LEU A 33 -16.67 0.34 5.96
C LEU A 33 -16.71 1.80 5.55
N SER A 34 -17.50 2.58 6.30
CA SER A 34 -17.56 4.02 6.25
C SER A 34 -16.15 4.56 6.46
N LYS A 35 -15.48 4.89 5.35
CA LYS A 35 -14.16 5.50 5.39
C LYS A 35 -14.30 6.87 6.04
N SER A 36 -13.46 7.14 7.04
CA SER A 36 -13.45 8.46 7.69
C SER A 36 -13.27 9.58 6.68
N VAL A 37 -13.82 10.76 6.97
CA VAL A 37 -13.69 11.96 6.12
C VAL A 37 -12.22 12.24 5.81
N ILE A 38 -11.35 12.08 6.81
CA ILE A 38 -9.88 12.19 6.69
C ILE A 38 -9.32 11.16 5.70
N TRP A 39 -9.77 9.91 5.76
CA TRP A 39 -9.36 8.88 4.80
C TRP A 39 -9.78 9.28 3.38
N ARG A 40 -10.99 9.80 3.19
CA ARG A 40 -11.47 10.27 1.88
C ARG A 40 -10.65 11.46 1.39
N PHE A 41 -10.31 12.42 2.26
CA PHE A 41 -9.47 13.57 1.94
C PHE A 41 -8.11 13.15 1.35
N TYR A 42 -7.34 12.34 2.08
CA TYR A 42 -6.01 11.91 1.61
C TYR A 42 -6.06 11.08 0.32
N ASN A 43 -7.13 10.32 0.09
CA ASN A 43 -7.25 9.54 -1.13
C ASN A 43 -7.60 10.37 -2.36
N ARG A 44 -8.29 11.51 -2.19
CA ARG A 44 -8.61 12.45 -3.26
C ARG A 44 -7.40 13.25 -3.76
N LEU A 45 -6.32 13.36 -2.97
CA LEU A 45 -5.11 14.07 -3.38
C LEU A 45 -4.52 13.43 -4.67
N ASN A 46 -4.18 14.25 -5.66
CA ASN A 46 -3.57 13.77 -6.91
C ASN A 46 -2.07 13.53 -6.74
N VAL A 47 -1.72 12.55 -5.90
CA VAL A 47 -0.33 12.27 -5.51
C VAL A 47 -0.08 10.77 -5.50
N ARG A 48 1.15 10.37 -5.86
CA ARG A 48 1.59 8.98 -5.76
C ARG A 48 1.40 8.46 -4.33
N ARG A 49 1.08 7.15 -4.22
CA ARG A 49 0.81 6.46 -2.94
C ARG A 49 1.92 6.66 -1.90
N LYS A 50 3.20 6.66 -2.32
CA LYS A 50 4.35 6.88 -1.43
C LYS A 50 4.24 8.17 -0.62
N TYR A 51 3.80 9.26 -1.25
CA TYR A 51 3.66 10.56 -0.62
C TYR A 51 2.37 10.66 0.20
N LYS A 52 1.26 10.05 -0.24
CA LYS A 52 0.03 9.96 0.57
C LYS A 52 0.30 9.33 1.93
N THR A 53 1.12 8.27 1.97
CA THR A 53 1.55 7.64 3.22
C THR A 53 2.45 8.54 4.05
N ALA A 54 3.33 9.33 3.44
CA ALA A 54 4.19 10.28 4.15
C ALA A 54 3.39 11.44 4.76
N ILE A 55 2.45 12.00 4.01
CA ILE A 55 1.54 13.06 4.47
C ILE A 55 0.66 12.56 5.61
N ARG A 56 0.07 11.36 5.46
CA ARG A 56 -0.75 10.75 6.52
C ARG A 56 0.02 10.50 7.82
N ARG A 57 1.32 10.24 7.71
CA ARG A 57 2.24 10.06 8.86
C ARG A 57 2.77 11.39 9.41
N GLY A 58 2.44 12.54 8.81
CA GLY A 58 2.95 13.85 9.22
C GLY A 58 4.42 14.13 8.84
N ARG A 59 5.02 13.35 7.93
CA ARG A 59 6.42 13.53 7.51
C ARG A 59 6.59 14.55 6.37
N MET A 60 5.52 14.81 5.63
CA MET A 60 5.50 15.76 4.52
C MET A 60 4.18 16.52 4.53
N VAL A 61 4.18 17.71 3.96
CA VAL A 61 3.01 18.59 3.92
C VAL A 61 2.52 18.70 2.48
N TRP A 62 1.21 18.65 2.29
CA TRP A 62 0.58 18.96 1.01
C TRP A 62 0.17 20.43 1.01
N LYS A 63 0.81 21.26 0.18
CA LYS A 63 0.56 22.70 0.09
C LYS A 63 0.65 23.16 -1.36
N ASP A 64 -0.27 24.01 -1.79
CA ASP A 64 -0.28 24.64 -3.13
C ASP A 64 -0.19 23.63 -4.29
N GLY A 65 -0.76 22.43 -4.12
CA GLY A 65 -0.74 21.38 -5.14
C GLY A 65 0.58 20.58 -5.23
N GLN A 66 1.52 20.82 -4.31
CA GLN A 66 2.81 20.12 -4.26
C GLN A 66 3.06 19.48 -2.88
N VAL A 67 3.81 18.37 -2.88
CA VAL A 67 4.32 17.76 -1.65
C VAL A 67 5.61 18.48 -1.27
N GLN A 68 5.62 19.13 -0.11
CA GLN A 68 6.76 19.86 0.42
C GLN A 68 7.30 19.17 1.69
N PHE A 69 8.60 19.30 1.92
CA PHE A 69 9.17 19.01 3.23
C PHE A 69 8.72 20.09 4.21
N PRO A 70 8.42 19.73 5.47
CA PRO A 70 8.20 20.74 6.51
C PRO A 70 9.46 21.61 6.64
N LYS A 71 9.28 22.87 7.05
CA LYS A 71 10.42 23.73 7.34
C LYS A 71 11.14 23.20 8.58
N ILE A 72 12.46 23.15 8.51
CA ILE A 72 13.30 22.60 9.57
C ILE A 72 14.24 23.70 10.04
N GLY A 73 14.22 23.97 11.34
CA GLY A 73 15.16 24.85 12.00
C GLY A 73 16.34 24.04 12.53
N ILE A 74 17.55 24.55 12.33
CA ILE A 74 18.78 23.93 12.80
C ILE A 74 19.51 24.93 13.69
N ALA A 75 19.89 24.52 14.91
CA ALA A 75 20.60 25.40 15.84
C ALA A 75 21.89 25.94 15.20
N GLY A 76 22.04 27.27 15.19
CA GLY A 76 23.21 27.96 14.65
C GLY A 76 23.20 28.18 13.14
N TYR A 77 22.15 27.75 12.43
CA TYR A 77 21.95 28.02 11.00
C TYR A 77 20.67 28.85 10.80
N ASP A 78 20.72 29.78 9.85
CA ASP A 78 19.61 30.69 9.52
C ASP A 78 19.30 30.52 8.03
N ASP A 79 18.04 30.23 7.69
CA ASP A 79 17.59 29.99 6.33
C ASP A 79 17.89 31.16 5.37
N HIS A 80 17.93 32.39 5.87
CA HIS A 80 18.15 33.59 5.04
C HIS A 80 19.62 33.99 4.91
N LYS A 81 20.41 33.75 5.96
CA LYS A 81 21.80 34.26 6.04
C LYS A 81 22.85 33.16 5.91
N ASN A 82 22.62 32.00 6.53
CA ASN A 82 23.57 30.90 6.59
C ASN A 82 22.82 29.56 6.61
N ALA A 83 22.21 29.21 5.48
CA ALA A 83 21.44 27.98 5.36
C ALA A 83 22.38 26.77 5.31
N TYR A 84 22.07 25.73 6.09
CA TYR A 84 22.79 24.46 6.02
C TYR A 84 22.49 23.75 4.70
N ARG A 85 23.53 23.51 3.87
CA ARG A 85 23.40 22.87 2.55
C ARG A 85 23.86 21.40 2.52
N GLY A 86 24.38 20.89 3.63
CA GLY A 86 24.87 19.52 3.73
C GLY A 86 23.74 18.50 3.87
N LYS A 87 24.11 17.21 3.87
CA LYS A 87 23.19 16.14 4.29
C LYS A 87 22.91 16.26 5.78
N ILE A 88 21.69 15.95 6.20
CA ILE A 88 21.29 15.95 7.63
C ILE A 88 22.21 15.03 8.45
N GLU A 89 22.65 13.90 7.89
CA GLU A 89 23.59 12.97 8.53
C GLU A 89 24.92 13.61 8.96
N ASN A 90 25.36 14.65 8.24
CA ASN A 90 26.61 15.35 8.53
C ASN A 90 26.39 16.58 9.45
N CYS A 91 25.14 16.85 9.84
CA CYS A 91 24.81 18.02 10.65
C CYS A 91 25.28 17.79 12.09
N ARG A 92 26.24 18.61 12.56
CA ARG A 92 26.74 18.57 13.94
C ARG A 92 25.99 19.51 14.89
N ALA A 93 24.87 20.09 14.43
CA ALA A 93 24.10 21.01 15.26
C ALA A 93 23.49 20.27 16.46
N PRO A 94 23.49 20.89 17.66
CA PRO A 94 23.01 20.23 18.88
C PRO A 94 21.49 19.99 18.86
N ARG A 95 20.74 20.75 18.07
CA ARG A 95 19.27 20.67 18.03
C ARG A 95 18.75 20.95 16.62
N ILE A 96 17.77 20.14 16.22
CA ILE A 96 17.01 20.27 14.98
C ILE A 96 15.53 20.21 15.36
N TRP A 97 14.70 21.11 14.84
CA TRP A 97 13.27 21.17 15.12
C TRP A 97 12.48 21.49 13.86
N PHE A 98 11.18 21.20 13.86
CA PHE A 98 10.27 21.68 12.82
C PHE A 98 9.85 23.10 13.13
N VAL A 99 9.88 23.97 12.13
CA VAL A 99 9.39 25.36 12.22
C VAL A 99 7.91 25.34 11.87
N ASP A 100 7.09 26.00 12.69
CA ASP A 100 5.66 26.17 12.46
C ASP A 100 5.36 27.08 11.25
#